data_AF-A0A8C9LE78-F1
#
_entry.id   AF-A0A8C9LE78-F1
#
_cell.length_a   1.000
_cell.length_b   1.000
_cell.length_c   1.000
_cell.angle_alpha   90.00
_cell.angle_beta   90.00
_cell.angle_gamma   90.00
#
_symmetry.space_group_name_H-M   'P 1'
#
loop_
_entity.id
_entity.type
_entity.pdbx_description
1 polymer ?
#
loop_
_entity_poly.entity_id
_entity_poly.type
_entity_poly.pdbx_seq_one_letter_code
_entity_poly.pdbx_strand_id
1 'polypeptide(L)'
;MNTVLPFPGDEEGTEIDTLQFQLKIKCSRNPQAAKESSDPNELYFNHKVYSKHMTWVPLGNQTDLFPDADFRPVHDDILIALLRPGQEIDVLMHCVKGIGKDHAKFSPVATASYRLLPDITLLQPIEDEAAETLQKCFSPGVIEIQNIKGKKVARVANARLDTFSREVFRHEGLKNLVRLARVRNHYIFSVESTGILPPDVLVTEAIKILMGKCQRFLNELDTVPME
;
A
#
# COMPACT_ATOMS: atom_id res chain seq x y z
N MET A 1 7.19 -15.63 40.38
CA MET A 1 7.06 -14.26 39.84
C MET A 1 8.42 -13.90 39.29
N ASN A 2 8.64 -14.10 37.99
CA ASN A 2 9.87 -13.67 37.33
C ASN A 2 9.54 -12.38 36.58
N THR A 3 9.82 -11.25 37.22
CA THR A 3 9.96 -9.96 36.54
C THR A 3 11.12 -10.08 35.57
N VAL A 4 10.82 -10.03 34.27
CA VAL A 4 11.86 -9.83 33.25
C VAL A 4 12.36 -8.40 33.46
N LEU A 5 13.61 -8.27 33.89
CA LEU A 5 14.28 -6.97 33.99
C LEU A 5 14.50 -6.43 32.57
N PRO A 6 14.25 -5.12 32.32
CA PRO A 6 14.53 -4.52 31.02
C PRO A 6 16.02 -4.63 30.67
N PHE A 7 16.32 -4.83 29.39
CA PHE A 7 17.69 -4.89 28.88
C PHE A 7 18.37 -3.51 29.05
N PRO A 8 19.64 -3.45 29.50
CA PRO A 8 20.34 -2.19 29.71
C PRO A 8 20.67 -1.55 28.34
N GLY A 9 19.91 -0.51 27.98
CA GLY A 9 20.09 0.24 26.73
C GLY A 9 18.80 0.77 26.10
N ASP A 10 17.63 0.25 26.51
CA ASP A 10 16.35 0.82 26.12
C ASP A 10 16.05 2.02 27.02
N GLU A 11 16.15 3.24 26.48
CA GLU A 11 15.48 4.38 27.12
C GLU A 11 13.98 4.03 27.22
N GLU A 12 13.42 4.11 28.43
CA GLU A 12 11.99 3.90 28.67
C GLU A 12 11.23 4.92 27.83
N GLY A 13 10.47 4.45 26.83
CA GLY A 13 9.71 5.31 25.93
C GLY A 13 8.80 6.26 26.71
N THR A 14 8.68 7.50 26.24
CA THR A 14 7.89 8.54 26.91
C THR A 14 6.49 8.65 26.30
N GLU A 15 5.61 9.39 26.97
CA GLU A 15 4.28 9.70 26.46
C GLU A 15 4.29 10.49 25.14
N ILE A 16 5.45 11.08 24.77
CA ILE A 16 5.64 11.94 23.60
C ILE A 16 6.08 11.15 22.36
N ASP A 17 6.91 10.13 22.54
CA ASP A 17 7.60 9.43 21.44
C ASP A 17 7.15 7.98 21.23
N THR A 18 6.39 7.42 22.18
CA THR A 18 6.05 5.99 22.20
C THR A 18 4.56 5.74 22.44
N LEU A 19 3.98 4.85 21.64
CA LEU A 19 2.70 4.21 21.92
C LEU A 19 2.94 2.77 22.36
N GLN A 20 2.18 2.30 23.35
CA GLN A 20 2.35 0.94 23.88
C GLN A 20 1.11 0.08 23.59
N PHE A 21 1.33 -1.17 23.17
CA PHE A 21 0.28 -2.16 22.98
C PHE A 21 0.59 -3.43 23.76
N GLN A 22 -0.44 -4.09 24.29
CA GLN A 22 -0.33 -5.41 24.91
C GLN A 22 -1.09 -6.45 24.08
N LEU A 23 -0.48 -7.61 23.90
CA LEU A 23 -1.14 -8.80 23.38
C LEU A 23 -1.01 -9.92 24.42
N LYS A 24 -2.12 -10.18 25.11
CA LYS A 24 -2.20 -11.22 26.15
C LYS A 24 -3.35 -12.17 25.86
N ILE A 25 -3.02 -13.39 25.44
CA ILE A 25 -4.02 -14.37 25.05
C ILE A 25 -3.61 -15.79 25.43
N LYS A 26 -4.57 -16.57 25.93
CA LYS A 26 -4.40 -17.96 26.33
C LYS A 26 -5.39 -18.84 25.59
N CYS A 27 -4.90 -19.94 25.03
CA CYS A 27 -5.74 -20.93 24.35
C CYS A 27 -6.22 -22.01 25.31
N SER A 28 -7.50 -22.36 25.23
CA SER A 28 -8.16 -23.37 26.06
C SER A 28 -9.06 -24.29 25.24
N ARG A 29 -9.34 -25.49 25.77
CA ARG A 29 -10.33 -26.40 25.17
C ARG A 29 -11.74 -25.88 25.41
N ASN A 30 -12.60 -26.00 24.40
CA ASN A 30 -14.03 -25.79 24.55
C ASN A 30 -14.69 -27.05 25.12
N PRO A 31 -15.19 -27.03 26.37
CA PRO A 31 -15.83 -28.21 26.98
C PRO A 31 -17.19 -28.54 26.35
N GLN A 32 -17.78 -27.63 25.58
CA GLN A 32 -19.08 -27.81 24.91
C GLN A 32 -18.95 -28.27 23.45
N ALA A 33 -17.73 -28.51 22.96
CA ALA A 33 -17.52 -28.96 21.58
C ALA A 33 -18.21 -30.33 21.34
N ALA A 34 -18.76 -30.51 20.14
CA ALA A 34 -19.36 -31.80 19.76
C ALA A 34 -18.29 -32.91 19.81
N LYS A 35 -18.66 -34.09 20.33
CA LYS A 35 -17.72 -35.21 20.57
C LYS A 35 -16.99 -35.68 19.31
N GLU A 36 -17.65 -35.54 18.15
CA GLU A 36 -17.13 -35.94 16.85
C GLU A 36 -16.51 -34.77 16.07
N SER A 37 -16.47 -33.57 16.65
CA SER A 37 -15.93 -32.41 15.95
C SER A 37 -14.42 -32.55 15.76
N SER A 38 -13.98 -32.30 14.54
CA SER A 38 -12.56 -32.16 14.20
C SER A 38 -12.16 -30.72 13.89
N ASP A 39 -13.12 -29.77 13.92
CA ASP A 39 -12.85 -28.36 13.63
C ASP A 39 -12.19 -27.64 14.82
N PRO A 40 -10.95 -27.12 14.69
CA PRO A 40 -10.32 -26.31 15.72
C PRO A 40 -11.15 -25.10 16.18
N ASN A 41 -12.02 -24.54 15.32
CA ASN A 41 -12.89 -23.43 15.69
C ASN A 41 -13.98 -23.83 16.69
N GLU A 42 -14.43 -25.09 16.66
CA GLU A 42 -15.38 -25.63 17.63
C GLU A 42 -14.66 -26.14 18.87
N LEU A 43 -13.49 -26.76 18.67
CA LEU A 43 -12.74 -27.44 19.72
C LEU A 43 -12.02 -26.49 20.69
N TYR A 44 -11.63 -25.29 20.25
CA TYR A 44 -10.71 -24.43 21.00
C TYR A 44 -11.11 -22.96 21.01
N PHE A 45 -11.05 -22.35 22.20
CA PHE A 45 -11.13 -20.91 22.34
C PHE A 45 -9.76 -20.26 22.12
N ASN A 46 -9.73 -19.13 21.42
CA ASN A 46 -8.52 -18.32 21.18
C ASN A 46 -7.36 -19.07 20.52
N HIS A 47 -7.64 -20.12 19.74
CA HIS A 47 -6.61 -20.86 19.02
C HIS A 47 -6.06 -20.09 17.81
N LYS A 48 -6.74 -19.04 17.35
CA LYS A 48 -6.28 -18.07 16.35
C LYS A 48 -6.08 -16.72 17.02
N VAL A 49 -4.87 -16.19 16.93
CA VAL A 49 -4.51 -14.88 17.48
C VAL A 49 -4.45 -13.89 16.34
N TYR A 50 -5.32 -12.88 16.39
CA TYR A 50 -5.43 -11.84 15.38
C TYR A 50 -4.90 -10.50 15.89
N SER A 51 -4.60 -9.58 14.98
CA SER A 51 -4.20 -8.20 15.29
C SER A 51 -5.21 -7.46 16.16
N LYS A 52 -6.52 -7.66 15.99
CA LYS A 52 -7.54 -7.04 16.88
C LYS A 52 -7.40 -7.37 18.37
N HIS A 53 -6.63 -8.40 18.73
CA HIS A 53 -6.38 -8.75 20.13
C HIS A 53 -5.29 -7.87 20.77
N MET A 54 -4.65 -6.99 20.00
CA MET A 54 -3.73 -5.98 20.53
C MET A 54 -4.53 -4.84 21.15
N THR A 55 -4.28 -4.57 22.43
CA THR A 55 -4.95 -3.49 23.17
C THR A 55 -3.96 -2.37 23.45
N TRP A 56 -4.33 -1.12 23.14
CA TRP A 56 -3.54 0.05 23.50
C TRP A 56 -3.46 0.21 25.02
N VAL A 57 -2.26 0.50 25.51
CA VAL A 57 -1.95 0.78 26.91
C VAL A 57 -1.43 2.23 26.97
N PRO A 58 -2.23 3.19 27.45
CA PRO A 58 -1.82 4.60 27.50
C PRO A 58 -0.62 4.82 28.42
N LEU A 59 0.28 5.72 28.01
CA LEU A 59 1.40 6.21 28.83
C LEU A 59 1.14 7.65 29.28
N GLY A 60 1.41 7.93 30.56
CA GLY A 60 1.26 9.28 31.15
C GLY A 60 -0.14 9.88 30.88
N ASN A 61 -0.15 11.06 30.26
CA ASN A 61 -1.38 11.81 29.98
C ASN A 61 -1.91 11.59 28.54
N GLN A 62 -1.52 10.53 27.83
CA GLN A 62 -1.98 10.28 26.46
C GLN A 62 -3.50 10.19 26.33
N THR A 63 -4.19 9.66 27.35
CA THR A 63 -5.66 9.60 27.37
C THR A 63 -6.30 10.99 27.35
N ASP A 64 -5.67 11.98 28.00
CA ASP A 64 -6.15 13.36 28.02
C ASP A 64 -5.74 14.14 26.76
N LEU A 65 -4.56 13.86 26.22
CA LEU A 65 -4.06 14.48 24.98
C LEU A 65 -4.84 14.00 23.75
N PHE A 66 -5.33 12.77 23.78
CA PHE A 66 -6.00 12.12 22.68
C PHE A 66 -7.33 11.49 23.12
N PRO A 67 -8.31 12.31 23.57
CA PRO A 67 -9.57 11.80 24.14
C PRO A 67 -10.41 11.02 23.13
N ASP A 68 -10.28 11.36 21.84
CA ASP A 68 -11.00 10.72 20.73
C ASP A 68 -10.12 9.73 19.94
N ALA A 69 -8.90 9.42 20.41
CA ALA A 69 -8.03 8.50 19.68
C ALA A 69 -8.44 7.04 19.85
N ASP A 70 -8.66 6.41 18.69
CA ASP A 70 -8.81 4.96 18.56
C ASP A 70 -7.47 4.36 18.10
N PHE A 71 -6.49 4.31 19.01
CA PHE A 71 -5.21 3.69 18.71
C PHE A 71 -5.37 2.18 18.61
N ARG A 72 -5.32 1.66 17.38
CA ARG A 72 -5.47 0.24 17.07
C ARG A 72 -4.69 -0.15 15.82
N PRO A 73 -4.46 -1.46 15.59
CA PRO A 73 -4.02 -1.95 14.30
C PRO A 73 -5.00 -1.54 13.20
N VAL A 74 -4.47 -1.24 12.01
CA VAL A 74 -5.28 -0.81 10.87
C VAL A 74 -6.25 -1.91 10.42
N HIS A 75 -5.74 -3.14 10.31
CA HIS A 75 -6.48 -4.32 9.89
C HIS A 75 -6.66 -5.23 11.09
N ASP A 76 -7.90 -5.64 11.36
CA ASP A 76 -8.30 -6.37 12.57
C ASP A 76 -8.10 -7.90 12.46
N ASP A 77 -7.86 -8.40 11.25
CA ASP A 77 -7.92 -9.81 10.88
C ASP A 77 -6.57 -10.41 10.45
N ILE A 78 -5.46 -9.70 10.68
CA ILE A 78 -4.12 -10.24 10.45
C ILE A 78 -3.85 -11.34 11.46
N LEU A 79 -3.75 -12.58 10.99
CA LEU A 79 -3.39 -13.73 11.82
C LEU A 79 -1.91 -13.63 12.21
N ILE A 80 -1.66 -13.55 13.52
CA ILE A 80 -0.31 -13.44 14.10
C ILE A 80 0.22 -14.82 14.46
N ALA A 81 -0.60 -15.62 15.15
CA ALA A 81 -0.19 -16.91 15.68
C ALA A 81 -1.36 -17.90 15.76
N LEU A 82 -1.02 -19.19 15.74
CA LEU A 82 -1.94 -20.28 16.01
C LEU A 82 -1.51 -21.00 17.28
N LEU A 83 -2.44 -21.19 18.21
CA LEU A 83 -2.19 -21.79 19.50
C LEU A 83 -2.87 -23.16 19.66
N ARG A 84 -2.40 -23.91 20.64
CA ARG A 84 -3.06 -25.11 21.19
C ARG A 84 -3.34 -24.95 22.68
N PRO A 85 -4.30 -25.70 23.23
CA PRO A 85 -4.69 -25.56 24.63
C PRO A 85 -3.49 -25.68 25.58
N GLY A 86 -3.37 -24.71 26.49
CA GLY A 86 -2.24 -24.61 27.43
C GLY A 86 -1.13 -23.65 26.98
N GLN A 87 -1.11 -23.24 25.71
CA GLN A 87 -0.20 -22.19 25.21
C GLN A 87 -0.77 -20.79 25.49
N GLU A 88 0.16 -19.85 25.72
CA GLU A 88 -0.13 -18.46 26.04
C GLU A 88 0.90 -17.55 25.35
N ILE A 89 0.43 -16.38 24.91
CA ILE A 89 1.25 -15.26 24.47
C ILE A 89 0.95 -14.10 25.41
N ASP A 90 1.98 -13.51 26.01
CA ASP A 90 1.91 -12.27 26.77
C ASP A 90 3.11 -11.41 26.36
N VAL A 91 2.85 -10.41 25.52
CA VAL A 91 3.87 -9.51 24.99
C VAL A 91 3.44 -8.06 25.11
N LEU A 92 4.42 -7.21 25.38
CA LEU A 92 4.31 -5.76 25.37
C LEU A 92 5.10 -5.21 24.19
N MET A 93 4.48 -4.31 23.43
CA MET A 93 5.03 -3.76 22.19
C MET A 93 5.13 -2.25 22.31
N HIS A 94 6.27 -1.70 21.89
CA HIS A 94 6.50 -0.26 21.81
C HIS A 94 6.52 0.17 20.34
N CYS A 95 5.65 1.10 19.99
CA CYS A 95 5.53 1.70 18.67
C CYS A 95 6.21 3.07 18.68
N VAL A 96 7.22 3.22 17.82
CA VAL A 96 8.00 4.46 17.66
C VAL A 96 7.87 4.99 16.24
N LYS A 97 8.14 6.29 16.06
CA LYS A 97 8.19 6.91 14.74
C LYS A 97 9.48 6.53 14.01
N GLY A 98 9.36 6.08 12.75
CA GLY A 98 10.50 5.73 11.90
C GLY A 98 10.28 6.13 10.44
N ILE A 99 11.28 5.88 9.59
CA ILE A 99 11.21 6.15 8.14
C ILE A 99 11.48 4.88 7.34
N GLY A 100 10.84 4.76 6.17
CA GLY A 100 11.00 3.58 5.30
C GLY A 100 12.43 3.31 4.81
N LYS A 101 13.32 4.31 4.86
CA LYS A 101 14.75 4.14 4.55
C LYS A 101 15.47 3.29 5.60
N ASP A 102 15.05 3.39 6.86
CA ASP A 102 15.62 2.62 7.97
C ASP A 102 15.12 1.17 7.94
N HIS A 103 13.80 0.99 7.85
CA HIS A 103 13.20 -0.33 7.72
C HIS A 103 11.89 -0.29 6.94
N ALA A 104 11.65 -1.31 6.10
CA ALA A 104 10.47 -1.39 5.23
C ALA A 104 9.13 -1.36 5.97
N LYS A 105 9.10 -1.79 7.25
CA LYS A 105 7.91 -1.72 8.13
C LYS A 105 7.37 -0.30 8.34
N PHE A 106 8.21 0.72 8.13
CA PHE A 106 7.84 2.13 8.22
C PHE A 106 7.41 2.73 6.88
N SER A 107 7.33 1.94 5.80
CA SER A 107 6.75 2.40 4.54
C SER A 107 5.23 2.63 4.71
N PRO A 108 4.72 3.85 4.50
CA PRO A 108 3.29 4.14 4.66
C PRO A 108 2.45 3.69 3.45
N VAL A 109 3.09 3.19 2.39
CA VAL A 109 2.46 2.74 1.15
C VAL A 109 2.71 1.27 0.92
N ALA A 110 1.71 0.58 0.38
CA ALA A 110 1.85 -0.75 -0.20
C ALA A 110 2.70 -0.65 -1.47
N THR A 111 2.33 0.28 -2.36
CA THR A 111 3.14 0.69 -3.50
C THR A 111 2.88 2.14 -3.84
N ALA A 112 3.95 2.84 -4.23
CA ALA A 112 3.88 4.15 -4.85
C ALA A 112 4.69 4.11 -6.13
N SER A 113 4.02 4.27 -7.26
CA SER A 113 4.63 4.21 -8.57
C SER A 113 4.00 5.21 -9.52
N TYR A 114 4.62 5.40 -10.66
CA TYR A 114 4.04 6.16 -11.74
C TYR A 114 4.36 5.50 -13.07
N ARG A 115 3.57 5.86 -14.09
CA ARG A 115 3.92 5.61 -15.48
C ARG A 115 3.60 6.83 -16.33
N LEU A 116 4.30 6.98 -17.44
CA LEU A 116 3.97 8.00 -18.42
C LEU A 116 2.69 7.65 -19.19
N LEU A 117 1.89 8.66 -19.53
CA LEU A 117 0.71 8.50 -20.38
C LEU A 117 1.11 7.89 -21.74
N PRO A 118 0.49 6.78 -22.16
CA PRO A 118 0.65 6.25 -23.51
C PRO A 118 0.18 7.25 -24.58
N ASP A 119 0.98 7.39 -25.63
CA ASP A 119 0.62 8.09 -26.86
C ASP A 119 0.62 7.07 -28.00
N ILE A 120 -0.58 6.69 -28.44
CA ILE A 120 -0.79 5.75 -29.53
C ILE A 120 -1.26 6.57 -30.72
N THR A 121 -0.50 6.55 -31.81
CA THR A 121 -0.84 7.28 -33.03
C THR A 121 -1.01 6.29 -34.18
N LEU A 122 -2.17 6.33 -34.83
CA LEU A 122 -2.40 5.61 -36.08
C LEU A 122 -1.83 6.47 -37.22
N LEU A 123 -0.84 5.95 -37.94
CA LEU A 123 -0.13 6.67 -39.00
C LEU A 123 -0.96 6.75 -40.28
N GLN A 124 -1.91 5.83 -40.46
CA GLN A 124 -2.83 5.75 -41.59
C GLN A 124 -4.21 5.28 -41.09
N PRO A 125 -5.30 5.53 -41.84
CA PRO A 125 -6.60 4.93 -41.55
C PRO A 125 -6.52 3.40 -41.59
N ILE A 126 -7.02 2.73 -40.55
CA ILE A 126 -7.08 1.26 -40.45
C ILE A 126 -8.55 0.88 -40.43
N GLU A 127 -8.97 0.10 -41.43
CA GLU A 127 -10.36 -0.21 -41.72
C GLU A 127 -10.68 -1.71 -41.60
N ASP A 128 -11.96 -2.04 -41.44
CA ASP A 128 -12.57 -3.37 -41.53
C ASP A 128 -11.87 -4.44 -40.68
N GLU A 129 -11.44 -5.56 -41.26
CA GLU A 129 -10.81 -6.66 -40.51
C GLU A 129 -9.49 -6.25 -39.85
N ALA A 130 -8.76 -5.30 -40.46
CA ALA A 130 -7.54 -4.76 -39.86
C ALA A 130 -7.86 -3.92 -38.62
N ALA A 131 -8.99 -3.20 -38.60
CA ALA A 131 -9.46 -2.46 -37.44
C ALA A 131 -9.84 -3.39 -36.28
N GLU A 132 -10.51 -4.51 -36.57
CA GLU A 132 -10.83 -5.54 -35.59
C GLU A 132 -9.59 -6.25 -35.03
N THR A 133 -8.61 -6.53 -35.88
CA THR A 133 -7.33 -7.11 -35.47
C THR A 133 -6.56 -6.13 -34.59
N LEU A 134 -6.47 -4.86 -35.02
CA LEU A 134 -5.82 -3.80 -34.24
C LEU A 134 -6.46 -3.66 -32.86
N GLN A 135 -7.78 -3.65 -32.77
CA GLN A 135 -8.48 -3.54 -31.49
C GLN A 135 -8.07 -4.66 -30.51
N LYS A 136 -7.89 -5.89 -31.01
CA LYS A 136 -7.46 -7.05 -30.20
C LYS A 136 -6.00 -6.98 -29.75
N CYS A 137 -5.16 -6.20 -30.42
CA CYS A 137 -3.76 -6.00 -30.01
C CYS A 137 -3.59 -5.11 -28.78
N PHE A 138 -4.63 -4.36 -28.38
CA PHE A 138 -4.58 -3.41 -27.26
C PHE A 138 -5.49 -3.84 -26.11
N SER A 139 -5.28 -3.22 -24.94
CA SER A 139 -6.18 -3.43 -23.81
C SER A 139 -7.64 -3.03 -24.15
N PRO A 140 -8.65 -3.71 -23.61
CA PRO A 140 -10.05 -3.34 -23.82
C PRO A 140 -10.32 -1.86 -23.52
N GLY A 141 -11.02 -1.18 -24.42
CA GLY A 141 -11.36 0.25 -24.29
C GLY A 141 -10.28 1.23 -24.79
N VAL A 142 -9.11 0.75 -25.23
CA VAL A 142 -8.07 1.63 -25.81
C VAL A 142 -8.41 2.03 -27.25
N ILE A 143 -8.77 1.04 -28.08
CA ILE A 143 -9.16 1.23 -29.48
C ILE A 143 -10.66 1.00 -29.62
N GLU A 144 -11.33 1.95 -30.28
CA GLU A 144 -12.74 1.87 -30.64
C GLU A 144 -12.88 1.78 -32.16
N ILE A 145 -13.86 1.02 -32.62
CA ILE A 145 -14.20 0.91 -34.03
C ILE A 145 -15.48 1.72 -34.27
N GLN A 146 -15.39 2.69 -35.17
CA GLN A 146 -16.52 3.52 -35.56
C GLN A 146 -16.99 3.16 -36.96
N ASN A 147 -18.29 3.29 -37.21
CA ASN A 147 -18.83 3.12 -38.55
C ASN A 147 -18.89 4.49 -39.25
N ILE A 148 -18.03 4.69 -40.25
CA ILE A 148 -17.97 5.92 -41.05
C ILE A 148 -18.31 5.55 -42.49
N LYS A 149 -19.44 6.06 -43.00
CA LYS A 149 -19.92 5.81 -44.38
C LYS A 149 -20.01 4.32 -44.74
N GLY A 150 -20.42 3.48 -43.78
CA GLY A 150 -20.56 2.03 -43.96
C GLY A 150 -19.28 1.23 -43.76
N LYS A 151 -18.14 1.88 -43.45
CA LYS A 151 -16.86 1.23 -43.17
C LYS A 151 -16.52 1.26 -41.69
N LYS A 152 -15.95 0.17 -41.19
CA LYS A 152 -15.45 0.09 -39.81
C LYS A 152 -14.07 0.73 -39.74
N VAL A 153 -13.89 1.82 -39.00
CA VAL A 153 -12.61 2.55 -38.90
C VAL A 153 -12.15 2.57 -37.45
N ALA A 154 -10.90 2.18 -37.20
CA ALA A 154 -10.32 2.24 -35.86
C ALA A 154 -9.90 3.65 -35.47
N ARG A 155 -10.13 4.01 -34.20
CA ARG A 155 -9.57 5.21 -33.57
C ARG A 155 -9.07 4.90 -32.17
N VAL A 156 -8.12 5.70 -31.69
CA VAL A 156 -7.70 5.66 -30.28
C VAL A 156 -8.74 6.40 -29.45
N ALA A 157 -9.41 5.68 -28.54
CA ALA A 157 -10.44 6.23 -27.67
C ALA A 157 -9.85 6.66 -26.33
N ASN A 158 -9.10 5.76 -25.66
CA ASN A 158 -8.52 6.05 -24.36
C ASN A 158 -7.16 5.36 -24.18
N ALA A 159 -6.09 6.04 -24.64
CA ALA A 159 -4.72 5.56 -24.52
C ALA A 159 -4.29 5.35 -23.05
N ARG A 160 -4.94 6.02 -22.09
CA ARG A 160 -4.63 5.85 -20.66
C ARG A 160 -4.84 4.40 -20.20
N LEU A 161 -5.76 3.65 -20.79
CA LEU A 161 -6.04 2.27 -20.37
C LEU A 161 -4.99 1.26 -20.87
N ASP A 162 -4.13 1.66 -21.80
CA ASP A 162 -3.17 0.73 -22.40
C ASP A 162 -2.08 0.31 -21.39
N THR A 163 -1.83 -0.99 -21.35
CA THR A 163 -0.74 -1.62 -20.58
C THR A 163 0.54 -1.79 -21.39
N PHE A 164 0.54 -1.39 -22.66
CA PHE A 164 1.73 -1.33 -23.50
C PHE A 164 2.33 -2.72 -23.81
N SER A 165 1.48 -3.70 -24.11
CA SER A 165 1.88 -5.09 -24.42
C SER A 165 2.80 -5.23 -25.64
N ARG A 166 2.74 -4.25 -26.55
CA ARG A 166 3.45 -4.25 -27.85
C ARG A 166 3.01 -5.37 -28.81
N GLU A 167 1.84 -5.97 -28.58
CA GLU A 167 1.31 -7.06 -29.41
C GLU A 167 1.15 -6.67 -30.88
N VAL A 168 0.84 -5.40 -31.16
CA VAL A 168 0.67 -4.86 -32.53
C VAL A 168 1.88 -5.12 -33.43
N PHE A 169 3.10 -5.20 -32.89
CA PHE A 169 4.30 -5.45 -33.70
C PHE A 169 4.46 -6.91 -34.14
N ARG A 170 3.67 -7.84 -33.59
CA ARG A 170 3.62 -9.24 -34.07
C ARG A 170 2.79 -9.39 -35.33
N HIS A 171 1.98 -8.38 -35.67
CA HIS A 171 1.17 -8.35 -36.87
C HIS A 171 1.89 -7.56 -37.97
N GLU A 172 2.44 -8.27 -38.96
CA GLU A 172 3.18 -7.69 -40.09
C GLU A 172 2.39 -6.59 -40.84
N GLY A 173 1.07 -6.75 -40.97
CA GLY A 173 0.20 -5.76 -41.60
C GLY A 173 -0.10 -4.51 -40.76
N LEU A 174 0.20 -4.52 -39.46
CA LEU A 174 -0.13 -3.41 -38.54
C LEU A 174 1.10 -2.71 -37.98
N LYS A 175 2.25 -3.39 -37.92
CA LYS A 175 3.47 -2.89 -37.24
C LYS A 175 3.95 -1.52 -37.73
N ASN A 176 3.76 -1.23 -39.03
CA ASN A 176 4.17 0.03 -39.66
C ASN A 176 3.04 1.07 -39.72
N LEU A 177 1.84 0.73 -39.25
CA LEU A 177 0.67 1.62 -39.24
C LEU A 177 0.44 2.29 -37.89
N VAL A 178 1.22 1.90 -36.87
CA VAL A 178 1.05 2.38 -35.50
C VAL A 178 2.38 2.86 -34.94
N ARG A 179 2.38 4.07 -34.37
CA ARG A 179 3.47 4.59 -33.55
C ARG A 179 3.06 4.51 -32.09
N LEU A 180 3.87 3.81 -31.30
CA LEU A 180 3.73 3.76 -29.85
C LEU A 180 4.77 4.67 -29.18
N ALA A 181 4.30 5.62 -28.38
CA ALA A 181 5.13 6.59 -27.68
C ALA A 181 4.60 6.86 -26.26
N ARG A 182 5.28 7.77 -25.54
CA ARG A 182 4.88 8.25 -24.21
C ARG A 182 4.94 9.77 -24.20
N VAL A 183 3.96 10.39 -23.56
CA VAL A 183 4.00 11.84 -23.28
C VAL A 183 4.95 12.07 -22.11
N ARG A 184 6.14 12.63 -22.38
CA ARG A 184 7.25 12.70 -21.40
C ARG A 184 6.93 13.48 -20.12
N ASN A 185 6.09 14.50 -20.20
CA ASN A 185 5.73 15.38 -19.10
C ASN A 185 4.36 15.05 -18.49
N HIS A 186 3.75 13.91 -18.82
CA HIS A 186 2.47 13.49 -18.27
C HIS A 186 2.65 12.20 -17.46
N TYR A 187 2.69 12.35 -16.14
CA TYR A 187 2.82 11.26 -15.19
C TYR A 187 1.46 10.84 -14.65
N ILE A 188 1.21 9.54 -14.63
CA ILE A 188 0.04 8.93 -13.99
C ILE A 188 0.54 8.20 -12.75
N PHE A 189 0.35 8.81 -11.59
CA PHE A 189 0.70 8.22 -10.30
C PHE A 189 -0.35 7.21 -9.85
N SER A 190 0.12 6.17 -9.16
CA SER A 190 -0.69 5.24 -8.38
C SER A 190 -0.07 5.13 -6.99
N VAL A 191 -0.81 5.52 -5.96
CA VAL A 191 -0.37 5.54 -4.56
C VAL A 191 -1.40 4.78 -3.74
N GLU A 192 -0.97 3.65 -3.20
CA GLU A 192 -1.80 2.77 -2.39
C GLU A 192 -1.31 2.83 -0.94
N SER A 193 -2.11 3.43 -0.06
CA SER A 193 -1.82 3.49 1.37
C SER A 193 -1.97 2.11 2.01
N THR A 194 -1.17 1.83 3.05
CA THR A 194 -1.38 0.64 3.91
C THR A 194 -2.54 0.83 4.91
N GLY A 195 -3.10 2.04 4.98
CA GLY A 195 -4.27 2.42 5.79
C GLY A 195 -3.96 3.26 7.03
N ILE A 196 -2.69 3.63 7.25
CA ILE A 196 -2.28 4.50 8.37
C ILE A 196 -2.78 5.94 8.19
N LEU A 197 -2.62 6.47 6.97
CA LEU A 197 -3.12 7.79 6.56
C LEU A 197 -3.70 7.69 5.14
N PRO A 198 -4.67 8.53 4.78
CA PRO A 198 -5.21 8.54 3.43
C PRO A 198 -4.14 9.01 2.42
N PRO A 199 -4.18 8.52 1.16
CA PRO A 199 -3.09 8.70 0.20
C PRO A 199 -2.88 10.15 -0.26
N ASP A 200 -3.91 10.99 -0.22
CA ASP A 200 -3.84 12.42 -0.49
C ASP A 200 -2.99 13.17 0.53
N VAL A 201 -3.11 12.82 1.82
CA VAL A 201 -2.25 13.32 2.89
C VAL A 201 -0.82 12.83 2.69
N LEU A 202 -0.62 11.55 2.32
CA LEU A 202 0.73 11.00 2.07
C LEU A 202 1.49 11.76 0.97
N VAL A 203 0.83 12.06 -0.16
CA VAL A 203 1.45 12.83 -1.25
C VAL A 203 1.77 14.25 -0.79
N THR A 204 0.88 14.86 -0.02
CA THR A 204 1.10 16.21 0.55
C THR A 204 2.32 16.24 1.47
N GLU A 205 2.45 15.27 2.38
CA GLU A 205 3.61 15.16 3.27
C GLU A 205 4.91 14.86 2.50
N ALA A 206 4.86 14.04 1.44
CA ALA A 206 6.03 13.78 0.61
C ALA A 206 6.58 15.06 -0.06
N ILE A 207 5.69 15.95 -0.53
CA ILE A 207 6.07 17.25 -1.12
C ILE A 207 6.70 18.15 -0.05
N LYS A 208 6.09 18.23 1.15
CA LYS A 208 6.63 19.01 2.28
C LYS A 208 8.03 18.53 2.68
N ILE A 209 8.27 17.21 2.69
CA ILE A 209 9.59 16.65 3.00
C ILE A 209 10.64 17.12 1.98
N LEU A 210 10.31 17.12 0.69
CA LEU A 210 11.24 17.62 -0.34
C LEU A 210 11.53 19.11 -0.16
N MET A 211 10.48 19.91 0.11
CA MET A 211 10.61 21.34 0.39
C MET A 211 11.50 21.61 1.61
N GLY A 212 11.28 20.87 2.71
CA GLY A 212 12.08 20.96 3.94
C GLY A 212 13.55 20.57 3.73
N LYS A 213 13.84 19.61 2.84
CA LYS A 213 15.22 19.26 2.47
C LYS A 213 15.93 20.42 1.78
N CYS A 214 15.26 21.11 0.85
CA CYS A 214 15.82 22.30 0.20
C CYS A 214 16.05 23.42 1.21
N GLN A 215 15.06 23.71 2.06
CA GLN A 215 15.15 24.76 3.08
C GLN A 215 16.31 24.52 4.04
N ARG A 216 16.55 23.27 4.44
CA ARG A 216 17.65 22.93 5.33
C ARG A 216 19.01 23.36 4.78
N PHE A 217 19.28 23.07 3.51
CA PHE A 217 20.55 23.45 2.88
C PHE A 217 20.68 24.96 2.68
N LEU A 218 19.58 25.67 2.40
CA LEU A 218 19.61 27.14 2.36
C LEU A 218 20.02 27.72 3.72
N ASN A 219 19.42 27.23 4.80
CA ASN A 219 19.76 27.67 6.15
C ASN A 219 21.24 27.36 6.50
N GLU A 220 21.75 26.19 6.09
CA GLU A 220 23.16 25.84 6.28
C GLU A 220 24.09 26.80 5.53
N LEU A 221 23.74 27.20 4.30
CA LEU A 221 24.52 28.18 3.53
C LEU A 221 24.55 29.56 4.22
N ASP A 222 23.42 30.01 4.79
CA ASP A 222 23.36 31.28 5.51
C ASP A 222 24.22 31.28 6.80
N THR A 223 24.45 30.11 7.40
CA THR A 223 25.30 29.98 8.59
C THR A 223 26.79 29.93 8.31
N VAL A 224 27.21 29.63 7.07
CA VAL A 224 28.61 29.63 6.68
C VAL A 224 28.99 31.05 6.26
N PRO A 225 29.93 31.73 6.94
CA PRO A 225 30.37 33.04 6.50
C PRO A 225 30.97 32.92 5.09
N MET A 226 30.48 33.73 4.15
CA MET A 226 31.13 33.87 2.86
C MET A 226 32.47 34.58 3.08
N GLU A 227 33.58 33.86 2.90
CA GLU A 227 34.91 34.45 2.72
C GLU A 227 35.00 35.24 1.42
#